data_AF-A0A0B2QZ04-F1
#
_entry.id   AF-A0A0B2QZ04-F1
#
_cell.length_a   1.000
_cell.length_b   1.000
_cell.length_c   1.000
_cell.angle_alpha   90.00
_cell.angle_beta   90.00
_cell.angle_gamma   90.00
#
_symmetry.space_group_name_H-M   'P 1'
#
loop_
_entity.id
_entity.type
_entity.pdbx_description
1 polymer ?
#
loop_
_entity_poly.entity_id
_entity_poly.type
_entity_poly.pdbx_seq_one_letter_code
_entity_poly.pdbx_strand_id
1 'polypeptide(L)'
;CVFCNQFVEYINHLFLHCNFTSNMWYVIFAWLGVVMLLLQDIQTLYDQVWKCFRDKKVKRLKHLFWHASCRCICNMRNNTIIRNSTFAEPMGCIQQIKSILWQWLLYKRGV
;
A
#
# COMPACT_ATOMS: atom_id res chain seq x y z
N CYS A 1 17.40 -3.19 -3.03
CA CYS A 1 15.95 -3.00 -3.15
C CYS A 1 15.59 -3.27 -4.59
N VAL A 2 14.71 -4.26 -4.82
CA VAL A 2 14.39 -4.69 -6.18
C VAL A 2 13.75 -3.59 -7.03
N PHE A 3 13.13 -2.59 -6.40
CA PHE A 3 12.41 -1.53 -7.10
C PHE A 3 13.32 -0.42 -7.65
N CYS A 4 14.33 0.01 -6.89
CA CYS A 4 15.21 1.11 -7.30
C CYS A 4 16.58 0.66 -7.77
N ASN A 5 17.03 -0.55 -7.44
CA ASN A 5 18.39 -1.06 -7.68
C ASN A 5 19.54 -0.15 -7.18
N GLN A 6 19.25 0.84 -6.33
CA GLN A 6 20.22 1.82 -5.84
C GLN A 6 20.64 1.59 -4.38
N PHE A 7 19.70 1.18 -3.54
CA PHE A 7 19.94 1.03 -2.10
C PHE A 7 19.68 -0.40 -1.63
N VAL A 8 20.30 -0.79 -0.51
CA VAL A 8 20.05 -2.07 0.16
C VAL A 8 18.57 -2.17 0.55
N GLU A 9 18.01 -3.36 0.38
CA GLU A 9 16.63 -3.61 0.78
C GLU A 9 16.52 -3.82 2.29
N TYR A 10 15.66 -3.05 2.94
CA TYR A 10 15.21 -3.24 4.31
C TYR A 10 13.78 -2.71 4.43
N ILE A 11 13.11 -2.97 5.55
CA ILE A 11 11.66 -2.74 5.71
C ILE A 11 11.26 -1.31 5.32
N ASN A 12 11.85 -0.27 5.92
CA ASN A 12 11.44 1.11 5.62
C ASN A 12 11.81 1.51 4.19
N HIS A 13 12.94 1.07 3.64
CA HIS A 13 13.24 1.39 2.26
C HIS A 13 12.29 0.70 1.28
N LEU A 14 11.97 -0.58 1.48
CA LEU A 14 11.05 -1.32 0.64
C LEU A 14 9.64 -0.71 0.65
N PHE A 15 9.14 -0.37 1.84
CA PHE A 15 7.76 0.09 2.01
C PHE A 15 7.60 1.61 1.96
N LEU A 16 8.65 2.41 2.10
CA LEU A 16 8.51 3.85 2.30
C LEU A 16 9.53 4.70 1.53
N HIS A 17 10.84 4.47 1.71
CA HIS A 17 11.88 5.36 1.17
C HIS A 17 12.31 5.07 -0.27
N CYS A 18 11.98 3.89 -0.80
CA CYS A 18 12.22 3.63 -2.20
C CYS A 18 11.36 4.56 -3.03
N ASN A 19 11.97 5.34 -3.92
CA ASN A 19 11.28 6.35 -4.75
C ASN A 19 10.03 5.79 -5.45
N PHE A 20 10.11 4.55 -5.92
CA PHE A 20 8.98 3.81 -6.48
C PHE A 20 7.81 3.67 -5.50
N THR A 21 8.08 3.13 -4.30
CA THR A 21 7.06 2.91 -3.27
C THR A 21 6.57 4.22 -2.66
N SER A 22 7.44 5.22 -2.52
CA SER A 22 7.07 6.58 -2.11
C SER A 22 6.02 7.15 -3.07
N ASN A 23 6.28 7.08 -4.38
CA ASN A 23 5.33 7.53 -5.40
C ASN A 23 4.00 6.76 -5.35
N MET A 24 4.05 5.45 -5.12
CA MET A 24 2.84 4.65 -4.93
C MET A 24 1.99 5.14 -3.75
N TRP A 25 2.61 5.46 -2.61
CA TRP A 25 1.88 5.99 -1.47
C TRP A 25 1.23 7.34 -1.78
N TYR A 26 1.92 8.24 -2.48
CA TYR A 26 1.32 9.51 -2.90
C TYR A 26 0.07 9.28 -3.77
N VAL A 27 0.14 8.36 -4.73
CA VAL A 27 -0.99 8.00 -5.59
C VAL A 27 -2.13 7.36 -4.78
N ILE A 28 -1.82 6.47 -3.85
CA ILE A 28 -2.80 5.82 -2.96
C ILE A 28 -3.51 6.85 -2.06
N PHE A 29 -2.77 7.78 -1.43
CA PHE A 29 -3.34 8.79 -0.56
C PHE A 29 -4.11 9.87 -1.34
N ALA A 30 -3.62 10.26 -2.53
CA ALA A 30 -4.35 11.13 -3.42
C ALA A 30 -5.71 10.53 -3.82
N TRP A 31 -5.77 9.23 -4.09
CA TRP A 31 -7.04 8.53 -4.33
C TRP A 31 -8.01 8.62 -3.13
N LEU A 32 -7.48 8.60 -1.90
CA LEU A 32 -8.29 8.77 -0.68
C LEU A 32 -8.65 10.24 -0.38
N GLY A 33 -8.19 11.19 -1.19
CA GLY A 33 -8.35 12.63 -0.93
C GLY A 33 -7.53 13.12 0.26
N VAL A 34 -6.46 12.40 0.63
CA VAL A 34 -5.58 12.74 1.76
C VAL A 34 -4.24 13.22 1.22
N VAL A 35 -3.79 14.39 1.69
CA VAL A 35 -2.42 14.84 1.48
C VAL A 35 -1.59 14.40 2.68
N MET A 36 -0.65 13.48 2.47
CA MET A 36 0.23 12.95 3.52
C MET A 36 1.70 13.22 3.18
N LEU A 37 2.45 13.63 4.21
CA LEU A 37 3.91 13.66 4.17
C LEU A 37 4.41 12.26 4.50
N LEU A 38 5.26 11.69 3.65
CA LEU A 38 5.90 10.40 3.94
C LEU A 38 6.88 10.58 5.09
N LEU A 39 6.69 9.78 6.14
CA LEU A 39 7.44 9.87 7.40
C LEU A 39 8.76 9.09 7.34
N GLN A 40 9.45 9.03 8.48
CA GLN A 40 10.75 8.36 8.61
C GLN A 40 10.64 6.83 8.67
N ASP A 41 9.49 6.26 9.02
CA ASP A 41 9.34 4.80 9.12
C ASP A 41 7.90 4.34 8.88
N ILE A 42 7.75 3.05 8.60
CA ILE A 42 6.47 2.45 8.21
C ILE A 42 5.48 2.33 9.37
N GLN A 43 5.95 2.24 10.62
CA GLN A 43 5.09 2.15 11.80
C GLN A 43 4.44 3.50 12.08
N THR A 44 5.21 4.59 11.99
CA THR A 44 4.68 5.94 12.14
C THR A 44 3.69 6.27 11.01
N LEU A 45 3.95 5.79 9.78
CA LEU A 45 2.98 5.93 8.69
C LEU A 45 1.66 5.21 9.02
N TYR A 46 1.71 3.98 9.53
CA TYR A 46 0.53 3.23 9.95
C TYR A 46 -0.31 3.99 10.99
N ASP A 47 0.34 4.56 12.00
CA ASP A 47 -0.32 5.35 13.05
C ASP A 47 -0.96 6.62 12.50
N GLN A 48 -0.37 7.26 11.49
CA GLN A 48 -0.98 8.42 10.83
C GLN A 48 -2.17 8.04 9.96
N VAL A 49 -2.08 6.94 9.22
CA VAL A 49 -3.23 6.39 8.47
C VAL A 49 -4.40 6.17 9.43
N TRP A 50 -4.15 5.67 10.63
CA TRP A 50 -5.17 5.49 11.66
C TRP A 50 -5.89 6.79 12.05
N LYS A 51 -5.14 7.88 12.16
CA LYS A 51 -5.65 9.23 12.50
C LYS A 51 -6.43 9.88 11.35
N CYS A 52 -6.11 9.56 10.10
CA CYS A 52 -6.79 10.11 8.92
C CYS A 52 -8.26 9.69 8.84
N PHE A 53 -8.56 8.44 9.22
CA PHE A 53 -9.94 7.97 9.23
C PHE A 53 -10.54 8.18 10.64
N ARG A 54 -11.47 9.12 10.83
CA ARG A 54 -12.02 9.41 12.18
C ARG A 54 -13.18 8.52 12.60
N ASP A 55 -13.86 7.89 11.64
CA ASP A 55 -15.06 7.12 11.94
C ASP A 55 -14.74 5.74 12.56
N LYS A 56 -15.41 5.42 13.67
CA LYS A 56 -15.29 4.15 14.39
C LYS A 56 -15.88 2.98 13.60
N LYS A 57 -16.85 3.23 12.70
CA LYS A 57 -17.48 2.22 11.85
C LYS A 57 -16.55 1.66 10.77
N VAL A 58 -15.49 2.38 10.42
CA VAL A 58 -14.50 1.96 9.41
C VAL A 58 -13.23 1.34 9.98
N LYS A 59 -13.12 1.10 11.29
CA LYS A 59 -11.90 0.49 11.91
C LYS A 59 -11.37 -0.73 11.14
N ARG A 60 -12.25 -1.68 10.80
CA ARG A 60 -11.87 -2.88 10.03
C ARG A 60 -11.41 -2.55 8.62
N LEU A 61 -12.08 -1.59 7.96
CA LEU A 61 -11.71 -1.16 6.61
C LEU A 61 -10.33 -0.51 6.58
N LYS A 62 -9.94 0.22 7.64
CA LYS A 62 -8.59 0.81 7.77
C LYS A 62 -7.50 -0.25 7.82
N HIS A 63 -7.65 -1.25 8.68
CA HIS A 63 -6.69 -2.36 8.76
C HIS A 63 -6.63 -3.11 7.43
N LEU A 64 -7.79 -3.36 6.82
CA LEU A 64 -7.83 -4.06 5.54
C LEU A 64 -7.16 -3.24 4.43
N PHE A 65 -7.38 -1.93 4.38
CA PHE A 65 -6.72 -1.03 3.44
C PHE A 65 -5.21 -1.05 3.62
N TRP A 66 -4.74 -0.96 4.87
CA TRP A 66 -3.32 -1.05 5.18
C TRP A 66 -2.73 -2.39 4.72
N HIS A 67 -3.34 -3.50 5.11
CA HIS A 67 -2.91 -4.84 4.70
C HIS A 67 -2.94 -5.02 3.18
N ALA A 68 -3.97 -4.52 2.50
CA ALA A 68 -4.08 -4.60 1.04
C ALA A 68 -2.95 -3.81 0.36
N SER A 69 -2.61 -2.63 0.88
CA SER A 69 -1.52 -1.78 0.38
C SER A 69 -0.17 -2.47 0.56
N CYS A 70 0.15 -2.94 1.77
CA CYS A 70 1.38 -3.67 2.04
C CYS A 70 1.47 -4.97 1.22
N ARG A 71 0.36 -5.71 1.10
CA ARG A 71 0.30 -6.93 0.29
C ARG A 71 0.56 -6.65 -1.18
N CYS A 72 0.05 -5.55 -1.72
CA CYS A 72 0.32 -5.14 -3.09
C CYS A 72 1.82 -4.91 -3.32
N ILE A 73 2.47 -4.13 -2.45
CA ILE A 73 3.92 -3.88 -2.50
C ILE A 73 4.72 -5.19 -2.40
N CYS A 74 4.39 -6.07 -1.45
CA CYS A 74 5.04 -7.38 -1.34
C CYS A 74 4.85 -8.26 -2.58
N ASN A 75 3.64 -8.27 -3.14
CA ASN A 75 3.33 -9.05 -4.34
C ASN A 75 4.14 -8.55 -5.54
N MET A 76 4.27 -7.24 -5.71
CA MET A 76 5.09 -6.64 -6.76
C MET A 76 6.55 -7.02 -6.59
N ARG A 77 7.10 -6.87 -5.38
CA ARG A 77 8.47 -7.30 -5.06
C ARG A 77 8.69 -8.76 -5.47
N ASN A 78 7.80 -9.64 -5.05
CA ASN A 78 7.92 -11.07 -5.32
C ASN A 78 7.80 -11.37 -6.82
N ASN A 79 6.90 -10.70 -7.54
CA ASN A 79 6.80 -10.87 -9.00
C ASN A 79 8.06 -10.38 -9.72
N THR A 80 8.68 -9.28 -9.29
CA THR A 80 9.93 -8.84 -9.91
C THR A 80 11.07 -9.82 -9.61
N ILE A 81 11.21 -10.30 -8.36
CA ILE A 81 12.29 -11.24 -7.99
C ILE A 81 12.10 -12.62 -8.65
N ILE A 82 10.87 -13.16 -8.63
CA ILE A 82 10.60 -14.55 -9.02
C ILE A 82 10.30 -14.67 -10.51
N ARG A 83 9.60 -13.67 -11.08
CA ARG A 83 9.05 -13.75 -12.44
C ARG A 83 9.71 -12.76 -13.41
N ASN A 84 10.76 -12.04 -12.98
CA ASN A 84 11.43 -10.99 -13.76
C ASN A 84 10.45 -10.02 -14.43
N SER A 85 9.29 -9.79 -13.79
CA SER A 85 8.22 -8.99 -14.37
C SER A 85 8.53 -7.50 -14.22
N THR A 86 8.10 -6.71 -15.20
CA THR A 86 8.13 -5.25 -15.12
C THR A 86 7.27 -4.74 -13.96
N PHE A 87 7.63 -3.59 -13.40
CA PHE A 87 6.88 -3.00 -12.29
C PHE A 87 5.46 -2.64 -12.74
N ALA A 88 4.47 -3.03 -11.95
CA ALA A 88 3.09 -2.64 -12.20
C ALA A 88 2.93 -1.12 -12.03
N GLU A 89 2.15 -0.50 -12.91
CA GLU A 89 1.83 0.92 -12.80
C GLU A 89 1.10 1.22 -11.48
N PRO A 90 1.29 2.42 -10.90
CA PRO A 90 0.62 2.83 -9.66
C PRO A 90 -0.92 2.65 -9.69
N MET A 91 -1.54 2.84 -10.86
CA MET A 91 -2.98 2.65 -11.05
C MET A 91 -3.40 1.19 -10.91
N GLY A 92 -2.59 0.24 -11.39
CA GLY A 92 -2.82 -1.19 -11.19
C GLY A 92 -2.79 -1.58 -9.71
N CYS A 93 -2.01 -0.86 -8.91
CA CYS A 93 -1.93 -1.06 -7.47
C CYS A 93 -3.20 -0.59 -6.75
N ILE A 94 -3.72 0.60 -7.11
CA ILE A 94 -5.03 1.07 -6.62
C ILE A 94 -6.12 0.06 -6.97
N GLN A 95 -6.12 -0.49 -8.19
CA GLN A 95 -7.13 -1.46 -8.61
C GLN A 95 -7.06 -2.76 -7.79
N GLN A 96 -5.85 -3.24 -7.48
CA GLN A 96 -5.67 -4.40 -6.60
C GLN A 96 -6.16 -4.11 -5.18
N ILE A 97 -5.83 -2.94 -4.62
CA ILE A 97 -6.31 -2.53 -3.30
C ILE A 97 -7.84 -2.49 -3.28
N LYS A 98 -8.47 -1.83 -4.28
CA LYS A 98 -9.93 -1.80 -4.42
C LYS A 98 -10.52 -3.21 -4.52
N SER A 99 -9.94 -4.08 -5.35
CA SER A 99 -10.41 -5.46 -5.51
C SER A 99 -10.40 -6.23 -4.17
N ILE A 100 -9.31 -6.14 -3.41
CA ILE A 100 -9.20 -6.77 -2.08
C ILE A 100 -10.25 -6.19 -1.13
N LEU A 101 -10.37 -4.85 -1.07
CA LEU A 101 -11.38 -4.19 -0.23
C LEU A 101 -12.80 -4.64 -0.59
N TRP A 102 -13.12 -4.68 -1.88
CA TRP A 102 -14.41 -5.12 -2.40
C TRP A 102 -14.70 -6.58 -2.11
N GLN A 103 -13.75 -7.49 -2.36
CA GLN A 103 -13.91 -8.92 -2.09
C GLN A 103 -14.21 -9.18 -0.61
N TRP A 104 -13.52 -8.51 0.30
CA TRP A 104 -13.77 -8.64 1.73
C TRP A 104 -15.09 -8.00 2.18
N LEU A 105 -15.52 -6.91 1.55
CA LEU A 105 -16.82 -6.30 1.79
C LEU A 105 -17.97 -7.18 1.27
N LEU A 106 -17.79 -7.82 0.10
CA LEU A 106 -18.77 -8.71 -0.53
C LEU A 106 -18.84 -10.07 0.16
N TYR A 107 -17.70 -10.66 0.53
CA TYR A 107 -17.65 -11.90 1.33
C TYR A 107 -18.42 -11.75 2.64
N LYS A 108 -18.42 -10.54 3.22
CA LYS A 108 -19.21 -10.22 4.41
C LYS A 108 -20.70 -10.02 4.15
N ARG A 109 -21.12 -9.80 2.90
CA ARG A 109 -22.53 -9.62 2.52
C ARG A 109 -23.26 -10.93 2.22
N GLY A 110 -22.58 -12.07 2.22
CA GLY A 110 -23.22 -13.39 2.12
C GLY A 110 -24.11 -13.54 0.88
N VAL A 111 -23.47 -13.71 -0.28
CA VAL A 111 -24.06 -14.48 -1.37
C VAL A 111 -23.36 -15.84 -1.36
#